data_AF-W6KM24-F1
#
_entry.id   AF-W6KM24-F1
#
_cell.length_a   1.000
_cell.length_b   1.000
_cell.length_c   1.000
_cell.angle_alpha   90.00
_cell.angle_beta   90.00
_cell.angle_gamma   90.00
#
_symmetry.space_group_name_H-M   'P 1'
#
loop_
_entity.id
_entity.type
_entity.pdbx_description
1 polymer ?
#
loop_
_entity_poly.entity_id
_entity_poly.type
_entity_poly.pdbx_seq_one_letter_code
_entity_poly.pdbx_strand_id
1 'polypeptide(L)'
;MSLDINLDVNIARLIHLTWEEQLEHLVAGQVEKVALQSHEDCDLGVWIYGSGLQKYAQSKDIWILKEVHKAFHKAADAVATAMAEGNKDEAELQLAQVRSLSKEIIFHLTSMELSVIESQWTRELARSPGRLLGRLFGGGDRPPALHMMHTEQESGIGPIKRRKTDMGAMLLNVNIARLAHMRWTLDLERAFRRHGKDAALQPAEQCELGVWLHSVALKKYEEQDTFIELDRVHKRFHELSERTVSALHHGRLRQADDFYEELKRLSREVIFLLTRIERDMEKTPTLFQRLRSMM
;
A
#
# COMPACT_ATOMS: atom_id res chain seq x y z
N MET A 1 8.55 9.24 8.22
CA MET A 1 9.68 9.61 7.34
C MET A 1 9.11 10.52 6.26
N SER A 2 9.42 11.81 6.28
CA SER A 2 8.89 12.76 5.31
C SER A 2 9.72 12.72 4.03
N LEU A 3 9.06 12.51 2.90
CA LEU A 3 9.66 12.69 1.57
C LEU A 3 9.72 14.19 1.29
N ASP A 4 10.78 14.85 1.77
CA ASP A 4 10.90 16.31 1.78
C ASP A 4 9.76 17.01 2.52
N ILE A 5 9.92 18.28 2.85
CA ILE A 5 8.90 19.08 3.57
C ILE A 5 7.60 19.29 2.74
N ASN A 6 7.48 18.74 1.53
CA ASN A 6 6.45 19.17 0.54
C ASN A 6 5.41 18.12 0.10
N LEU A 7 5.52 16.83 0.46
CA LEU A 7 4.39 15.89 0.33
C LEU A 7 4.54 14.73 1.31
N ASP A 8 3.57 14.57 2.21
CA ASP A 8 3.40 13.34 2.94
C ASP A 8 2.59 12.36 2.08
N VAL A 9 3.27 11.33 1.56
CA VAL A 9 2.66 10.33 0.68
C VAL A 9 1.53 9.56 1.39
N ASN A 10 1.61 9.41 2.72
CA ASN A 10 0.52 8.79 3.48
C ASN A 10 -0.73 9.65 3.44
N ILE A 11 -0.58 10.94 3.73
CA ILE A 11 -1.67 11.91 3.68
C ILE A 11 -2.29 11.96 2.27
N ALA A 12 -1.46 11.97 1.22
CA ALA A 12 -1.94 11.99 -0.16
C ALA A 12 -2.86 10.80 -0.48
N ARG A 13 -2.48 9.58 -0.07
CA ARG A 13 -3.30 8.36 -0.24
C ARG A 13 -4.64 8.46 0.50
N LEU A 14 -4.61 8.93 1.74
CA LEU A 14 -5.81 9.01 2.59
C LEU A 14 -6.79 10.09 2.11
N ILE A 15 -6.29 11.24 1.62
CA ILE A 15 -7.12 12.30 1.03
C ILE A 15 -7.83 11.79 -0.23
N HIS A 16 -7.12 11.12 -1.14
CA HIS A 16 -7.75 10.60 -2.37
C HIS A 16 -8.80 9.53 -2.06
N LEU A 17 -8.54 8.67 -1.07
CA LEU A 17 -9.52 7.69 -0.62
C LEU A 17 -10.72 8.33 0.10
N THR A 18 -10.56 9.53 0.65
CA THR A 18 -11.66 10.32 1.21
C THR A 18 -12.50 10.97 0.10
N TRP A 19 -11.88 11.45 -0.99
CA TRP A 19 -12.62 11.93 -2.15
C TRP A 19 -13.41 10.83 -2.84
N GLU A 20 -12.85 9.62 -2.98
CA GLU A 20 -13.60 8.47 -3.47
C GLU A 20 -14.86 8.24 -2.64
N GLU A 21 -14.75 8.18 -1.32
CA GLU A 21 -15.90 8.00 -0.42
C GLU A 21 -16.93 9.13 -0.53
N GLN A 22 -16.49 10.39 -0.68
CA GLN A 22 -17.41 11.51 -0.89
C GLN A 22 -18.20 11.37 -2.20
N LEU A 23 -17.57 10.87 -3.26
CA LEU A 23 -18.25 10.59 -4.53
C LEU A 23 -19.20 9.40 -4.41
N GLU A 24 -18.83 8.37 -3.63
CA GLU A 24 -19.75 7.26 -3.30
C GLU A 24 -21.00 7.78 -2.57
N HIS A 25 -20.82 8.64 -1.57
CA HIS A 25 -21.92 9.27 -0.85
C HIS A 25 -22.78 10.16 -1.76
N LEU A 26 -22.17 10.86 -2.72
CA LEU A 26 -22.90 11.66 -3.71
C LEU A 26 -23.80 10.78 -4.56
N VAL A 27 -23.26 9.70 -5.15
CA VAL A 27 -24.02 8.76 -6.00
C VAL A 27 -25.11 8.03 -5.19
N ALA A 28 -24.86 7.76 -3.91
CA ALA A 28 -25.84 7.19 -3.00
C ALA A 28 -26.95 8.19 -2.57
N GLY A 29 -26.83 9.48 -2.92
CA GLY A 29 -27.76 10.53 -2.51
C GLY A 29 -27.65 10.91 -1.03
N GLN A 30 -26.55 10.56 -0.37
CA GLN A 30 -26.28 10.88 1.04
C GLN A 30 -25.75 12.30 1.22
N VAL A 31 -25.14 12.87 0.18
CA VAL A 31 -24.73 14.28 0.10
C VAL A 31 -25.22 14.88 -1.21
N GLU A 32 -25.49 16.19 -1.22
CA GLU A 32 -25.99 16.89 -2.41
C GLU A 32 -24.86 17.29 -3.36
N LYS A 33 -23.69 17.64 -2.83
CA LYS A 33 -22.55 18.17 -3.59
C LYS A 33 -21.22 17.74 -2.98
N VAL A 34 -20.20 17.65 -3.82
CA VAL A 34 -18.81 17.41 -3.43
C VAL A 34 -17.96 18.55 -3.97
N ALA A 35 -17.06 19.09 -3.14
CA ALA A 35 -16.11 20.12 -3.56
C ALA A 35 -14.85 19.43 -4.10
N LEU A 36 -14.72 19.38 -5.42
CA LEU A 36 -13.55 18.83 -6.10
C LEU A 36 -12.58 19.96 -6.45
N GLN A 37 -11.30 19.76 -6.13
CA GLN A 37 -10.22 20.60 -6.65
C GLN A 37 -9.78 20.06 -8.01
N SER A 38 -9.15 20.92 -8.81
CA SER A 38 -8.52 20.46 -10.05
C SER A 38 -7.31 19.56 -9.74
N HIS A 39 -6.95 18.70 -10.70
CA HIS A 39 -5.75 17.86 -10.62
C HIS A 39 -4.42 18.64 -10.57
N GLU A 40 -4.42 19.95 -10.77
CA GLU A 40 -3.22 20.80 -10.64
C GLU A 40 -3.21 21.57 -9.30
N ASP A 41 -4.38 21.79 -8.71
CA ASP A 41 -4.56 22.61 -7.50
C ASP A 41 -4.63 21.80 -6.20
N CYS A 42 -4.79 20.47 -6.26
CA CYS A 42 -4.69 19.63 -5.09
C CYS A 42 -3.24 19.45 -4.61
N ASP A 43 -3.03 19.12 -3.34
CA ASP A 43 -1.68 18.95 -2.76
C ASP A 43 -0.81 17.97 -3.54
N LEU A 44 -1.38 16.85 -4.00
CA LEU A 44 -0.68 15.88 -4.85
C LEU A 44 -0.36 16.47 -6.22
N GLY A 45 -1.30 17.19 -6.85
CA GLY A 45 -1.12 17.87 -8.12
C GLY A 45 -0.01 18.91 -8.08
N VAL A 46 -0.08 19.82 -7.11
CA VAL A 46 0.94 20.84 -6.83
C VAL A 46 2.31 20.18 -6.66
N TRP A 47 2.39 19.06 -5.93
CA TRP A 47 3.63 18.32 -5.79
C TRP A 47 4.10 17.69 -7.11
N ILE A 48 3.24 16.99 -7.85
CA ILE A 48 3.58 16.32 -9.13
C ILE A 48 4.16 17.35 -10.10
N TYR A 49 3.44 18.44 -10.35
CA TYR A 49 3.82 19.47 -11.31
C TYR A 49 4.93 20.40 -10.82
N GLY A 50 5.14 20.48 -9.51
CA GLY A 50 6.27 21.17 -8.89
C GLY A 50 7.51 20.27 -8.77
N SER A 51 7.78 19.79 -7.57
CA SER A 51 9.04 19.10 -7.26
C SER A 51 9.06 17.61 -7.62
N GLY A 52 7.89 16.96 -7.75
CA GLY A 52 7.74 15.53 -7.99
C GLY A 52 8.35 15.11 -9.33
N LEU A 53 7.88 15.68 -10.44
CA LEU A 53 8.42 15.40 -11.77
C LEU A 53 9.90 15.75 -11.89
N GLN A 54 10.34 16.85 -11.27
CA GLN A 54 11.76 17.25 -11.31
C GLN A 54 12.68 16.25 -10.60
N LYS A 55 12.30 15.81 -9.40
CA LYS A 55 13.13 14.92 -8.58
C LYS A 55 13.08 13.47 -9.04
N TYR A 56 11.94 13.03 -9.57
CA TYR A 56 11.69 11.62 -9.84
C TYR A 56 11.50 11.30 -11.33
N ALA A 57 11.87 12.21 -12.25
CA ALA A 57 11.74 12.05 -13.71
C ALA A 57 12.27 10.70 -14.26
N GLN A 58 13.26 10.11 -13.59
CA GLN A 58 13.87 8.83 -13.99
C GLN A 58 13.02 7.61 -13.60
N SER A 59 12.08 7.76 -12.67
CA SER A 59 11.12 6.71 -12.33
C SER A 59 9.98 6.74 -13.32
N LYS A 60 9.57 5.57 -13.84
CA LYS A 60 8.35 5.47 -14.65
C LYS A 60 7.10 5.77 -13.83
N ASP A 61 7.13 5.50 -12.53
CA ASP A 61 5.98 5.66 -11.65
C ASP A 61 5.50 7.11 -11.54
N ILE A 62 6.38 8.13 -11.55
CA ILE A 62 5.90 9.53 -11.46
C ILE A 62 5.10 9.94 -12.69
N TRP A 63 5.45 9.41 -13.86
CA TRP A 63 4.74 9.70 -15.11
C TRP A 63 3.42 8.98 -15.15
N ILE A 64 3.38 7.72 -14.73
CA ILE A 64 2.11 6.99 -14.63
C ILE A 64 1.21 7.64 -13.59
N LEU A 65 1.75 7.98 -12.41
CA LEU A 65 1.04 8.68 -11.34
C LEU A 65 0.40 9.98 -11.84
N LYS A 66 1.14 10.80 -12.59
CA LYS A 66 0.61 12.02 -13.21
C LYS A 66 -0.62 11.73 -14.09
N GLU A 67 -0.53 10.74 -14.97
CA GLU A 67 -1.61 10.43 -15.91
C GLU A 67 -2.83 9.82 -15.20
N VAL A 68 -2.64 8.89 -14.25
CA VAL A 68 -3.76 8.30 -13.50
C VAL A 68 -4.40 9.31 -12.56
N HIS A 69 -3.62 10.24 -11.99
CA HIS A 69 -4.13 11.34 -11.17
C HIS A 69 -5.01 12.30 -11.98
N LYS A 70 -4.55 12.71 -13.17
CA LYS A 70 -5.35 13.52 -14.09
C LYS A 70 -6.64 12.80 -14.51
N ALA A 71 -6.54 11.51 -14.83
CA ALA A 71 -7.70 10.70 -15.17
C ALA A 71 -8.69 10.57 -13.99
N PHE A 72 -8.20 10.46 -12.76
CA PHE A 72 -9.04 10.38 -11.56
C PHE A 72 -9.90 11.61 -11.40
N HIS A 73 -9.30 12.81 -11.45
CA HIS A 73 -10.05 14.05 -11.35
C HIS A 73 -11.04 14.23 -12.51
N LYS A 74 -10.67 13.84 -13.73
CA LYS A 74 -11.59 13.85 -14.87
C LYS A 74 -12.82 12.95 -14.64
N ALA A 75 -12.61 11.75 -14.09
CA ALA A 75 -13.71 10.83 -13.77
C ALA A 75 -14.55 11.36 -12.60
N ALA A 76 -13.91 11.94 -11.58
CA ALA A 76 -14.59 12.56 -10.45
C ALA A 76 -15.49 13.73 -10.88
N ASP A 77 -15.00 14.61 -11.77
CA ASP A 77 -15.79 15.68 -12.37
C ASP A 77 -16.98 15.11 -13.15
N ALA A 78 -16.77 14.03 -13.92
CA ALA A 78 -17.83 13.37 -14.67
C ALA A 78 -18.91 12.75 -13.75
N VAL A 79 -18.53 12.18 -12.59
CA VAL A 79 -19.50 11.75 -11.56
C VAL A 79 -20.34 12.94 -11.09
N ALA A 80 -19.70 14.05 -10.73
CA ALA A 80 -20.40 15.23 -10.23
C ALA A 80 -21.36 15.84 -11.28
N THR A 81 -20.93 15.90 -12.55
CA THR A 81 -21.77 16.36 -13.66
C THR A 81 -22.96 15.43 -13.89
N ALA A 82 -22.73 14.12 -13.99
CA ALA A 82 -23.80 13.14 -14.20
C ALA A 82 -24.85 13.19 -13.08
N MET A 83 -24.41 13.36 -11.82
CA MET A 83 -25.31 13.53 -10.68
C MET A 83 -26.11 14.84 -10.75
N ALA A 84 -25.49 15.95 -11.17
CA ALA A 84 -26.19 17.22 -11.37
C ALA A 84 -27.24 17.17 -12.51
N GLU A 85 -27.00 16.33 -13.52
CA GLU A 85 -27.91 16.07 -14.64
C GLU A 85 -28.99 15.01 -14.32
N GLY A 86 -28.92 14.37 -13.15
CA GLY A 86 -29.82 13.29 -12.75
C GLY A 86 -29.56 11.96 -13.45
N ASN A 87 -28.42 11.80 -14.12
CA ASN A 87 -28.03 10.58 -14.82
C ASN A 87 -27.25 9.64 -13.90
N LYS A 88 -27.98 8.87 -13.10
CA LYS A 88 -27.38 7.98 -12.09
C LYS A 88 -26.55 6.84 -12.69
N ASP A 89 -26.99 6.26 -13.80
CA ASP A 89 -26.29 5.14 -14.45
C ASP A 89 -24.88 5.56 -14.93
N GLU A 90 -24.78 6.76 -15.53
CA GLU A 90 -23.48 7.32 -15.92
C GLU A 90 -22.63 7.66 -14.69
N ALA A 91 -23.24 8.18 -13.62
CA ALA A 91 -22.51 8.46 -12.39
C ALA A 91 -21.93 7.18 -11.75
N GLU A 92 -22.67 6.07 -11.76
CA GLU A 92 -22.20 4.76 -11.29
C GLU A 92 -21.05 4.22 -12.16
N LEU A 93 -21.13 4.39 -13.48
CA LEU A 93 -20.06 4.02 -14.41
C LEU A 93 -18.77 4.82 -14.15
N GLN A 94 -18.88 6.15 -14.02
CA GLN A 94 -17.74 7.01 -13.74
C GLN A 94 -17.17 6.76 -12.33
N LEU A 95 -18.03 6.44 -11.36
CA LEU A 95 -17.60 6.06 -10.01
C LEU A 95 -16.79 4.76 -10.01
N ALA A 96 -17.14 3.78 -10.84
CA ALA A 96 -16.33 2.57 -11.02
C ALA A 96 -14.93 2.91 -11.58
N GLN A 97 -14.84 3.87 -12.50
CA GLN A 97 -13.57 4.38 -13.03
C GLN A 97 -12.76 5.10 -11.94
N VAL A 98 -13.40 5.93 -11.11
CA VAL A 98 -12.77 6.58 -9.93
C VAL A 98 -12.14 5.53 -9.01
N ARG A 99 -12.90 4.51 -8.60
CA ARG A 99 -12.41 3.40 -7.74
C ARG A 99 -11.21 2.69 -8.35
N SER A 100 -11.24 2.41 -9.65
CA SER A 100 -10.10 1.80 -10.35
C SER A 100 -8.87 2.71 -10.34
N LEU A 101 -9.04 4.02 -10.54
CA LEU A 101 -7.95 4.98 -10.59
C LEU A 101 -7.36 5.27 -9.20
N SER A 102 -8.18 5.26 -8.14
CA SER A 102 -7.69 5.33 -6.76
C SER A 102 -6.70 4.21 -6.43
N LYS A 103 -7.02 2.98 -6.87
CA LYS A 103 -6.13 1.82 -6.69
C LYS A 103 -4.79 2.04 -7.38
N GLU A 104 -4.78 2.58 -8.61
CA GLU A 104 -3.54 2.90 -9.32
C GLU A 104 -2.76 4.05 -8.65
N ILE A 105 -3.42 5.13 -8.23
CA ILE A 105 -2.78 6.25 -7.51
C ILE A 105 -2.09 5.74 -6.25
N ILE A 106 -2.82 4.99 -5.41
CA ILE A 106 -2.31 4.41 -4.18
C ILE A 106 -1.12 3.48 -4.46
N PHE A 107 -1.23 2.62 -5.47
CA PHE A 107 -0.17 1.71 -5.87
C PHE A 107 1.11 2.44 -6.29
N HIS A 108 1.02 3.43 -7.19
CA HIS A 108 2.19 4.16 -7.67
C HIS A 108 2.81 5.04 -6.58
N LEU A 109 2.00 5.64 -5.70
CA LEU A 109 2.50 6.33 -4.51
C LEU A 109 3.30 5.37 -3.61
N THR A 110 2.80 4.17 -3.36
CA THR A 110 3.52 3.14 -2.57
C THR A 110 4.79 2.65 -3.29
N SER A 111 4.75 2.45 -4.61
CA SER A 111 5.94 2.06 -5.40
C SER A 111 7.05 3.11 -5.32
N MET A 112 6.67 4.39 -5.48
CA MET A 112 7.60 5.50 -5.37
C MET A 112 8.18 5.61 -3.96
N GLU A 113 7.34 5.52 -2.92
CA GLU A 113 7.79 5.53 -1.52
C GLU A 113 8.85 4.44 -1.27
N LEU A 114 8.59 3.21 -1.73
CA LEU A 114 9.53 2.10 -1.63
C LEU A 114 10.84 2.36 -2.37
N SER A 115 10.77 2.85 -3.61
CA SER A 115 11.94 3.17 -4.44
C SER A 115 12.81 4.24 -3.80
N VAL A 116 12.21 5.24 -3.14
CA VAL A 116 12.98 6.29 -2.46
C VAL A 116 13.67 5.74 -1.22
N ILE A 117 12.97 4.94 -0.40
CA ILE A 117 13.54 4.27 0.78
C ILE A 117 14.76 3.42 0.38
N GLU A 118 14.66 2.60 -0.66
CA GLU A 118 15.80 1.81 -1.15
C GLU A 118 16.95 2.64 -1.68
N SER A 119 16.64 3.71 -2.40
CA SER A 119 17.66 4.60 -2.97
C SER A 119 18.40 5.37 -1.89
N GLN A 120 17.72 5.77 -0.81
CA GLN A 120 18.35 6.37 0.36
C GLN A 120 19.26 5.36 1.08
N TRP A 121 18.75 4.16 1.36
CA TRP A 121 19.53 3.10 1.99
C TRP A 121 20.80 2.73 1.20
N THR A 122 20.68 2.61 -0.12
CA THR A 122 21.82 2.30 -1.00
C THR A 122 22.89 3.40 -0.95
N ARG A 123 22.47 4.68 -0.89
CA ARG A 123 23.38 5.83 -0.74
C ARG A 123 24.05 5.86 0.63
N GLU A 124 23.35 5.53 1.71
CA GLU A 124 23.91 5.45 3.06
C GLU A 124 24.96 4.34 3.19
N LEU A 125 24.69 3.16 2.61
CA LEU A 125 25.67 2.08 2.54
C LEU A 125 26.93 2.49 1.77
N ALA A 126 26.77 3.15 0.62
CA ALA A 126 27.89 3.62 -0.19
C ALA A 126 28.78 4.63 0.57
N ARG A 127 28.22 5.35 1.54
CA ARG A 127 28.93 6.33 2.39
C ARG A 127 29.60 5.72 3.63
N SER A 128 29.47 4.41 3.85
CA SER A 128 29.97 3.71 5.05
C SER A 128 31.09 2.70 4.72
N PRO A 129 32.37 3.10 4.73
CA PRO A 129 33.49 2.25 4.30
C PRO A 129 33.63 0.93 5.07
N GLY A 130 33.28 0.91 6.36
CA GLY A 130 33.38 -0.27 7.23
C GLY A 130 32.41 -1.41 6.88
N ARG A 131 31.38 -1.16 6.05
CA ARG A 131 30.43 -2.20 5.60
C ARG A 131 30.86 -2.88 4.30
N LEU A 132 31.93 -2.42 3.63
CA LEU A 132 32.48 -3.11 2.45
C LEU A 132 33.01 -4.52 2.78
N LEU A 133 33.50 -4.76 3.99
CA LEU A 133 33.93 -6.09 4.43
C LEU A 133 32.78 -7.12 4.44
N GLY A 134 31.54 -6.68 4.70
CA GLY A 134 30.34 -7.54 4.63
C GLY A 134 29.93 -7.92 3.20
N ARG A 135 30.36 -7.16 2.18
CA ARG A 135 30.14 -7.50 0.76
C ARG A 135 31.01 -8.67 0.30
N LEU A 136 32.21 -8.84 0.85
CA LEU A 136 33.09 -9.96 0.52
C LEU A 136 32.55 -11.32 1.01
N PHE A 137 31.62 -11.31 1.98
CA PHE A 137 30.98 -12.50 2.54
C PHE A 137 29.48 -12.62 2.18
N GLY A 138 29.02 -11.95 1.12
CA GLY A 138 27.70 -12.17 0.54
C GLY A 138 26.49 -11.60 1.31
N GLY A 139 26.71 -10.79 2.36
CA GLY A 139 25.64 -10.28 3.23
C GLY A 139 25.19 -8.83 2.98
N GLY A 140 25.73 -8.13 1.97
CA GLY A 140 25.67 -6.66 1.89
C GLY A 140 24.68 -6.02 0.92
N ASP A 141 23.97 -6.80 0.08
CA ASP A 141 23.32 -6.24 -1.11
C ASP A 141 21.78 -6.17 -1.06
N ARG A 142 21.14 -6.52 0.06
CA ARG A 142 19.68 -6.40 0.22
C ARG A 142 19.31 -5.36 1.27
N PRO A 143 18.34 -4.46 0.98
CA PRO A 143 17.79 -3.57 2.00
C PRO A 143 17.26 -4.37 3.19
N PRO A 144 17.28 -3.80 4.41
CA PRO A 144 16.82 -4.48 5.61
C PRO A 144 15.38 -4.98 5.46
N ALA A 145 15.07 -6.09 6.13
CA ALA A 145 13.73 -6.65 6.13
C ALA A 145 12.72 -5.61 6.67
N LEU A 146 11.61 -5.46 5.95
CA LEU A 146 10.49 -4.63 6.36
C LEU A 146 9.64 -5.41 7.37
N HIS A 147 9.97 -5.27 8.65
CA HIS A 147 9.19 -5.87 9.74
C HIS A 147 7.92 -5.04 9.99
N MET A 148 6.78 -5.65 9.68
CA MET A 148 5.42 -5.11 9.78
C MET A 148 4.88 -5.11 11.22
N MET A 149 5.45 -5.95 12.09
CA MET A 149 5.02 -6.10 13.49
C MET A 149 6.10 -5.57 14.44
N HIS A 150 5.68 -4.71 15.37
CA HIS A 150 6.51 -4.29 16.51
C HIS A 150 5.99 -4.92 17.79
N THR A 151 6.89 -5.38 18.64
CA THR A 151 6.61 -5.62 20.07
C THR A 151 6.88 -4.31 20.80
N GLU A 152 5.94 -3.81 21.61
CA GLU A 152 6.25 -2.68 22.51
C GLU A 152 7.50 -3.03 23.33
N GLN A 153 8.52 -2.18 23.25
CA GLN A 153 9.80 -2.42 23.90
C GLN A 153 9.64 -2.14 25.40
N GLU A 154 9.71 -3.19 26.24
CA GLU A 154 9.67 -3.08 27.70
C GLU A 154 10.81 -2.18 28.22
N SER A 155 10.52 -0.92 28.51
CA SER A 155 11.35 -0.11 29.41
C SER A 155 10.87 -0.31 30.85
N GLY A 156 11.33 -1.38 31.51
CA GLY A 156 11.02 -1.67 32.90
C GLY A 156 12.12 -2.46 33.60
N ILE A 157 12.89 -1.81 34.47
CA ILE A 157 13.87 -2.47 35.36
C ILE A 157 13.09 -3.07 36.54
N GLY A 158 12.97 -4.40 36.64
CA GLY A 158 12.54 -5.07 37.87
C GLY A 158 12.03 -6.50 37.71
N PRO A 159 12.34 -7.44 38.64
CA PRO A 159 11.96 -8.84 38.50
C PRO A 159 10.57 -9.06 39.09
N ILE A 160 9.53 -8.92 38.26
CA ILE A 160 8.19 -9.45 38.59
C ILE A 160 7.77 -10.36 37.45
N LYS A 161 7.74 -11.67 37.73
CA LYS A 161 7.09 -12.69 36.89
C LYS A 161 5.64 -12.27 36.64
N ARG A 162 5.36 -11.64 35.51
CA ARG A 162 3.99 -11.35 35.06
C ARG A 162 3.55 -12.39 34.03
N ARG A 163 2.31 -12.82 34.22
CA ARG A 163 1.61 -13.90 33.51
C ARG A 163 1.66 -13.71 31.99
N LYS A 164 1.74 -14.83 31.27
CA LYS A 164 1.40 -15.00 29.85
C LYS A 164 0.00 -14.44 29.54
N THR A 165 -0.10 -13.14 29.35
CA THR A 165 -1.20 -12.47 28.66
C THR A 165 -0.61 -11.24 28.01
N ASP A 166 0.16 -11.43 26.95
CA ASP A 166 0.57 -10.33 26.08
C ASP A 166 0.22 -10.67 24.63
N MET A 167 -1.09 -10.82 24.42
CA MET A 167 -1.71 -10.50 23.12
C MET A 167 -1.96 -8.99 23.00
N GLY A 168 -1.44 -8.18 23.93
CA GLY A 168 -1.56 -6.74 23.95
C GLY A 168 -0.54 -6.12 22.98
N ALA A 169 -1.05 -5.43 21.97
CA ALA A 169 -0.30 -4.55 21.08
C ALA A 169 0.68 -5.19 20.08
N MET A 170 0.28 -6.28 19.40
CA MET A 170 0.82 -6.50 18.04
C MET A 170 0.20 -5.46 17.09
N LEU A 171 0.71 -4.24 17.15
CA LEU A 171 0.28 -3.14 16.30
C LEU A 171 0.85 -3.38 14.90
N LEU A 172 -0.04 -3.68 13.95
CA LEU A 172 0.34 -3.70 12.54
C LEU A 172 0.71 -2.28 12.12
N ASN A 173 1.94 -2.10 11.64
CA ASN A 173 2.28 -0.91 10.89
C ASN A 173 1.77 -1.08 9.45
N VAL A 174 0.57 -0.57 9.18
CA VAL A 174 -0.10 -0.70 7.88
C VAL A 174 0.77 -0.17 6.74
N ASN A 175 1.53 0.90 6.98
CA ASN A 175 2.45 1.42 5.99
C ASN A 175 3.56 0.42 5.62
N ILE A 176 4.17 -0.21 6.62
CA ILE A 176 5.19 -1.22 6.39
C ILE A 176 4.60 -2.46 5.70
N ALA A 177 3.36 -2.85 6.02
CA ALA A 177 2.68 -3.94 5.34
C ALA A 177 2.49 -3.67 3.83
N ARG A 178 2.10 -2.45 3.46
CA ARG A 178 2.02 -2.02 2.04
C ARG A 178 3.37 -2.06 1.35
N LEU A 179 4.40 -1.50 1.97
CA LEU A 179 5.75 -1.47 1.42
C LEU A 179 6.33 -2.88 1.25
N ALA A 180 6.07 -3.79 2.19
CA ALA A 180 6.49 -5.18 2.11
C ALA A 180 5.77 -5.93 0.97
N HIS A 181 4.48 -5.72 0.78
CA HIS A 181 3.74 -6.33 -0.34
C HIS A 181 4.16 -5.77 -1.71
N MET A 182 4.43 -4.46 -1.79
CA MET A 182 5.00 -3.85 -2.99
C MET A 182 6.37 -4.45 -3.31
N ARG A 183 7.25 -4.60 -2.30
CA ARG A 183 8.55 -5.28 -2.45
C ARG A 183 8.40 -6.68 -3.02
N TRP A 184 7.49 -7.48 -2.45
CA TRP A 184 7.20 -8.84 -2.92
C TRP A 184 6.81 -8.88 -4.40
N THR A 185 5.95 -7.95 -4.82
CA THR A 185 5.50 -7.84 -6.22
C THR A 185 6.66 -7.56 -7.17
N LEU A 186 7.58 -6.67 -6.78
CA LEU A 186 8.79 -6.34 -7.54
C LEU A 186 9.82 -7.47 -7.53
N ASP A 187 9.98 -8.18 -6.42
CA ASP A 187 10.90 -9.32 -6.34
C ASP A 187 10.44 -10.48 -7.23
N LEU A 188 9.13 -10.70 -7.35
CA LEU A 188 8.59 -11.67 -8.28
C LEU A 188 8.86 -11.27 -9.74
N GLU A 189 8.75 -9.98 -10.09
CA GLU A 189 9.14 -9.47 -11.42
C GLU A 189 10.62 -9.78 -11.73
N ARG A 190 11.50 -9.61 -10.76
CA ARG A 190 12.93 -9.93 -10.90
C ARG A 190 13.14 -11.44 -11.12
N ALA A 191 12.31 -12.28 -10.50
CA ALA A 191 12.38 -13.73 -10.65
C ALA A 191 12.11 -14.18 -12.09
N PHE A 192 11.30 -13.46 -12.89
CA PHE A 192 11.13 -13.74 -14.32
C PHE A 192 12.46 -13.73 -15.07
N ARG A 193 13.34 -12.76 -14.78
CA ARG A 193 14.68 -12.65 -15.39
C ARG A 193 15.61 -13.81 -15.02
N ARG A 194 15.31 -14.51 -13.93
CA ARG A 194 16.10 -15.63 -13.40
C ARG A 194 15.36 -16.97 -13.49
N HIS A 195 14.30 -17.05 -14.30
CA HIS A 195 13.47 -18.26 -14.45
C HIS A 195 12.97 -18.83 -13.10
N GLY A 196 12.53 -17.95 -12.20
CA GLY A 196 12.01 -18.33 -10.87
C GLY A 196 13.08 -18.64 -9.82
N LYS A 197 14.37 -18.52 -10.14
CA LYS A 197 15.44 -18.64 -9.13
C LYS A 197 15.39 -17.46 -8.16
N ASP A 198 15.73 -17.74 -6.90
CA ASP A 198 15.79 -16.79 -5.78
C ASP A 198 14.43 -16.26 -5.27
N ALA A 199 13.31 -16.76 -5.79
CA ALA A 199 11.99 -16.44 -5.25
C ALA A 199 11.81 -17.13 -3.89
N ALA A 200 11.82 -16.33 -2.82
CA ALA A 200 11.54 -16.80 -1.46
C ALA A 200 10.04 -16.66 -1.18
N LEU A 201 9.28 -17.70 -1.57
CA LEU A 201 7.85 -17.77 -1.27
C LEU A 201 7.63 -18.32 0.14
N GLN A 202 6.58 -17.84 0.78
CA GLN A 202 6.08 -18.31 2.06
C GLN A 202 4.55 -18.38 1.98
N PRO A 203 3.90 -19.31 2.69
CA PRO A 203 2.45 -19.36 2.79
C PRO A 203 1.87 -18.05 3.34
N ALA A 204 0.66 -17.69 2.90
CA ALA A 204 0.01 -16.45 3.29
C ALA A 204 -0.08 -16.31 4.83
N GLU A 205 -0.43 -17.40 5.52
CA GLU A 205 -0.63 -17.44 6.98
C GLU A 205 0.68 -17.36 7.76
N GLN A 206 1.82 -17.52 7.10
CA GLN A 206 3.15 -17.44 7.71
C GLN A 206 3.82 -16.09 7.48
N CYS A 207 3.30 -15.25 6.57
CA CYS A 207 3.77 -13.89 6.41
C CYS A 207 3.29 -13.02 7.59
N GLU A 208 4.02 -11.95 7.92
CA GLU A 208 3.68 -11.11 9.08
C GLU A 208 2.26 -10.53 9.00
N LEU A 209 1.78 -10.17 7.79
CA LEU A 209 0.40 -9.72 7.58
C LEU A 209 -0.62 -10.83 7.85
N GLY A 210 -0.39 -12.05 7.36
CA GLY A 210 -1.29 -13.18 7.56
C GLY A 210 -1.34 -13.64 9.03
N VAL A 211 -0.19 -13.63 9.70
CA VAL A 211 -0.11 -13.86 11.16
C VAL A 211 -0.97 -12.83 11.87
N TRP A 212 -0.83 -11.54 11.56
CA TRP A 212 -1.64 -10.50 12.18
C TRP A 212 -3.14 -10.62 11.85
N LEU A 213 -3.51 -10.90 10.60
CA LEU A 213 -4.89 -11.05 10.15
C LEU A 213 -5.62 -12.13 10.97
N HIS A 214 -5.01 -13.31 11.11
CA HIS A 214 -5.64 -14.44 11.78
C HIS A 214 -5.49 -14.44 13.31
N SER A 215 -4.45 -13.79 13.85
CA SER A 215 -4.23 -13.76 15.29
C SER A 215 -5.00 -12.63 15.99
N VAL A 216 -5.09 -11.45 15.35
CA VAL A 216 -5.64 -10.22 15.92
C VAL A 216 -6.82 -9.71 15.10
N ALA A 217 -6.61 -9.43 13.81
CA ALA A 217 -7.52 -8.58 13.06
C ALA A 217 -8.91 -9.20 12.88
N LEU A 218 -8.98 -10.43 12.35
CA LEU A 218 -10.24 -11.12 12.13
C LEU A 218 -10.97 -11.44 13.44
N LYS A 219 -10.26 -11.65 14.56
CA LYS A 219 -10.94 -11.87 15.85
C LYS A 219 -11.56 -10.59 16.42
N LYS A 220 -11.01 -9.43 16.07
CA LYS A 220 -11.43 -8.12 16.59
C LYS A 220 -12.40 -7.40 15.65
N TYR A 221 -12.33 -7.68 14.36
CA TYR A 221 -13.04 -6.98 13.29
C TYR A 221 -13.75 -7.95 12.33
N GLU A 222 -14.19 -9.13 12.81
CA GLU A 222 -14.80 -10.19 11.99
C GLU A 222 -16.01 -9.74 11.17
N GLU A 223 -16.76 -8.72 11.62
CA GLU A 223 -17.94 -8.22 10.92
C GLU A 223 -17.62 -7.14 9.87
N GLN A 224 -16.35 -6.74 9.72
CA GLN A 224 -15.96 -5.73 8.74
C GLN A 224 -15.53 -6.39 7.42
N ASP A 225 -16.34 -6.20 6.38
CA ASP A 225 -16.12 -6.72 5.03
C ASP A 225 -14.70 -6.44 4.50
N THR A 226 -14.11 -5.28 4.83
CA THR A 226 -12.75 -4.91 4.40
C THR A 226 -11.69 -5.90 4.88
N PHE A 227 -11.82 -6.45 6.10
CA PHE A 227 -10.84 -7.41 6.65
C PHE A 227 -11.04 -8.82 6.06
N ILE A 228 -12.29 -9.23 5.86
CA ILE A 228 -12.62 -10.49 5.19
C ILE A 228 -12.09 -10.47 3.75
N GLU A 229 -12.35 -9.39 3.04
CA GLU A 229 -11.88 -9.20 1.68
C GLU A 229 -10.36 -9.16 1.61
N LEU A 230 -9.70 -8.45 2.55
CA LEU A 230 -8.23 -8.42 2.63
C LEU A 230 -7.66 -9.84 2.80
N ASP A 231 -8.20 -10.66 3.70
CA ASP A 231 -7.75 -12.05 3.87
C ASP A 231 -7.91 -12.87 2.58
N ARG A 232 -9.07 -12.73 1.92
CA ARG A 232 -9.37 -13.43 0.66
C ARG A 232 -8.38 -13.06 -0.45
N VAL A 233 -8.17 -11.78 -0.71
CA VAL A 233 -7.28 -11.32 -1.80
C VAL A 233 -5.82 -11.57 -1.48
N HIS A 234 -5.42 -11.48 -0.20
CA HIS A 234 -4.08 -11.77 0.27
C HIS A 234 -3.71 -13.25 0.07
N LYS A 235 -4.58 -14.19 0.45
CA LYS A 235 -4.37 -15.62 0.21
C LYS A 235 -4.24 -15.93 -1.27
N ARG A 236 -5.12 -15.34 -2.09
CA ARG A 236 -5.08 -15.52 -3.54
C ARG A 236 -3.80 -14.95 -4.17
N PHE A 237 -3.28 -13.82 -3.66
CA PHE A 237 -2.00 -13.26 -4.08
C PHE A 237 -0.84 -14.25 -3.84
N HIS A 238 -0.79 -14.89 -2.66
CA HIS A 238 0.21 -15.91 -2.36
C HIS A 238 0.06 -17.16 -3.24
N GLU A 239 -1.17 -17.65 -3.46
CA GLU A 239 -1.44 -18.78 -4.36
C GLU A 239 -0.93 -18.50 -5.79
N LEU A 240 -1.22 -17.32 -6.34
CA LEU A 240 -0.74 -16.94 -7.68
C LEU A 240 0.77 -16.74 -7.71
N SER A 241 1.40 -16.33 -6.60
CA SER A 241 2.86 -16.23 -6.50
C SER A 241 3.50 -17.60 -6.69
N GLU A 242 2.98 -18.62 -6.01
CA GLU A 242 3.42 -20.01 -6.14
C GLU A 242 3.20 -20.55 -7.55
N ARG A 243 2.03 -20.29 -8.14
CA ARG A 243 1.70 -20.71 -9.51
C ARG A 243 2.61 -20.04 -10.54
N THR A 244 2.93 -18.76 -10.35
CA THR A 244 3.85 -18.01 -11.20
C THR A 244 5.25 -18.62 -11.16
N VAL A 245 5.82 -18.81 -9.96
CA VAL A 245 7.17 -19.39 -9.80
C VAL A 245 7.22 -20.84 -10.31
N SER A 246 6.20 -21.64 -10.03
CA SER A 246 6.09 -23.00 -10.55
C SER A 246 6.04 -23.01 -12.08
N ALA A 247 5.24 -22.15 -12.71
CA ALA A 247 5.22 -22.04 -14.17
C ALA A 247 6.60 -21.64 -14.74
N LEU A 248 7.32 -20.71 -14.08
CA LEU A 248 8.67 -20.31 -14.46
C LEU A 248 9.68 -21.47 -14.37
N HIS A 249 9.68 -22.24 -13.27
CA HIS A 249 10.57 -23.40 -13.11
C HIS A 249 10.36 -24.47 -14.19
N HIS A 250 9.12 -24.60 -14.69
CA HIS A 250 8.77 -25.55 -15.76
C HIS A 250 8.84 -24.96 -17.17
N GLY A 251 9.34 -23.73 -17.34
CA GLY A 251 9.45 -23.07 -18.65
C GLY A 251 8.11 -22.70 -19.31
N ARG A 252 7.00 -22.70 -18.54
CA ARG A 252 5.65 -22.37 -19.03
C ARG A 252 5.41 -20.86 -19.01
N LEU A 253 6.16 -20.13 -19.84
CA LEU A 253 6.26 -18.67 -19.77
C LEU A 253 4.92 -17.94 -19.94
N ARG A 254 4.04 -18.39 -20.85
CA ARG A 254 2.71 -17.78 -21.03
C ARG A 254 1.84 -17.90 -19.77
N GLN A 255 1.79 -19.10 -19.17
CA GLN A 255 1.04 -19.31 -17.93
C GLN A 255 1.63 -18.50 -16.77
N ALA A 256 2.95 -18.38 -16.70
CA ALA A 256 3.60 -17.54 -15.70
C ALA A 256 3.20 -16.07 -15.87
N ASP A 257 3.18 -15.56 -17.11
CA ASP A 257 2.75 -14.20 -17.44
C ASP A 257 1.28 -13.97 -17.05
N ASP A 258 0.38 -14.87 -17.43
CA ASP A 258 -1.04 -14.79 -17.09
C ASP A 258 -1.26 -14.75 -15.56
N PHE A 259 -0.59 -15.64 -14.80
CA PHE A 259 -0.68 -15.65 -13.34
C PHE A 259 -0.10 -14.39 -12.71
N TYR A 260 0.98 -13.86 -13.27
CA TYR A 260 1.63 -12.65 -12.78
C TYR A 260 0.80 -11.39 -13.04
N GLU A 261 0.13 -11.29 -14.18
CA GLU A 261 -0.81 -10.19 -14.46
C GLU A 261 -1.99 -10.18 -13.48
N GLU A 262 -2.57 -11.35 -13.18
CA GLU A 262 -3.63 -11.48 -12.16
C GLU A 262 -3.07 -11.12 -10.77
N LEU A 263 -1.86 -11.58 -10.43
CA LEU A 263 -1.18 -11.25 -9.17
C LEU A 263 -0.96 -9.74 -9.01
N LYS A 264 -0.54 -9.03 -10.07
CA LYS A 264 -0.37 -7.57 -10.04
C LYS A 264 -1.68 -6.84 -9.76
N ARG A 265 -2.83 -7.37 -10.20
CA ARG A 265 -4.15 -6.82 -9.87
C ARG A 265 -4.47 -7.03 -8.39
N LEU A 266 -4.20 -8.22 -7.86
CA LEU A 266 -4.40 -8.50 -6.43
C LEU A 266 -3.47 -7.70 -5.52
N SER A 267 -2.23 -7.44 -5.96
CA SER A 267 -1.29 -6.60 -5.22
C SER A 267 -1.83 -5.18 -5.00
N ARG A 268 -2.42 -4.59 -6.06
CA ARG A 268 -3.11 -3.30 -5.96
C ARG A 268 -4.28 -3.37 -4.97
N GLU A 269 -5.04 -4.46 -5.02
CA GLU A 269 -6.17 -4.66 -4.11
C GLU A 269 -5.72 -4.75 -2.64
N VAL A 270 -4.68 -5.53 -2.36
CA VAL A 270 -4.11 -5.64 -1.00
C VAL A 270 -3.65 -4.27 -0.50
N ILE A 271 -2.90 -3.51 -1.30
CA ILE A 271 -2.40 -2.19 -0.91
C ILE A 271 -3.56 -1.19 -0.71
N PHE A 272 -4.58 -1.26 -1.56
CA PHE A 272 -5.79 -0.45 -1.45
C PHE A 272 -6.56 -0.76 -0.17
N LEU A 273 -6.86 -2.03 0.12
CA LEU A 273 -7.60 -2.45 1.31
C LEU A 273 -6.84 -2.11 2.60
N LEU A 274 -5.52 -2.27 2.61
CA LEU A 274 -4.68 -1.80 3.72
C LEU A 274 -4.83 -0.29 3.93
N THR A 275 -4.84 0.50 2.85
CA THR A 275 -5.05 1.96 2.93
C THR A 275 -6.45 2.32 3.44
N ARG A 276 -7.47 1.55 3.05
CA ARG A 276 -8.84 1.72 3.55
C ARG A 276 -8.95 1.40 5.04
N ILE A 277 -8.32 0.32 5.50
CA ILE A 277 -8.24 -0.02 6.92
C ILE A 277 -7.56 1.11 7.71
N GLU A 278 -6.44 1.65 7.21
CA GLU A 278 -5.77 2.78 7.87
C GLU A 278 -6.70 3.99 8.03
N ARG A 279 -7.36 4.40 6.94
CA ARG A 279 -8.34 5.50 6.95
C ARG A 279 -9.49 5.26 7.94
N ASP A 280 -10.07 4.07 7.93
CA ASP A 280 -11.23 3.73 8.76
C ASP A 280 -10.84 3.66 10.25
N MET A 281 -9.61 3.21 10.53
CA MET A 281 -9.02 3.25 11.87
C MET A 281 -8.74 4.67 12.35
N GLU A 282 -8.34 5.60 11.47
CA GLU A 282 -8.17 7.02 11.83
C GLU A 282 -9.49 7.74 12.10
N LYS A 283 -10.56 7.39 11.37
CA LYS A 283 -11.91 7.99 11.53
C LYS A 283 -12.63 7.55 12.79
N THR A 284 -12.32 6.35 13.31
CA THR A 284 -12.95 5.85 14.53
C THR A 284 -12.29 6.52 15.75
N PRO A 285 -12.99 7.36 16.54
CA PRO A 285 -12.41 7.97 17.73
C PRO A 285 -12.30 6.92 18.86
N THR A 286 -11.37 5.98 18.73
CA THR A 286 -11.05 5.04 19.80
C THR A 286 -9.54 4.83 19.91
N LEU A 287 -9.02 5.16 21.10
CA LEU A 287 -7.68 4.98 21.67
C LEU A 287 -6.56 5.95 21.29
N PHE A 288 -6.28 6.26 20.02
CA PHE A 288 -5.11 7.11 19.70
C PHE A 288 -5.26 8.58 20.16
N GLN A 289 -6.47 9.13 20.14
CA GLN A 289 -6.75 10.47 20.68
C GLN A 289 -6.70 10.52 22.20
N ARG A 290 -7.00 9.42 22.92
CA ARG A 290 -6.93 9.37 24.39
C ARG A 290 -5.51 9.23 24.93
N LEU A 291 -4.61 8.61 24.16
CA LEU A 291 -3.18 8.50 24.51
C LEU A 291 -2.42 9.82 24.28
N ARG A 292 -2.83 10.64 23.31
CA ARG A 292 -2.20 11.93 23.01
C ARG A 292 -2.63 13.06 23.96
N SER A 293 -3.78 12.94 24.63
CA SER A 293 -4.23 13.92 25.63
C SER A 293 -3.65 13.70 27.04
N MET A 294 -2.74 12.73 27.20
CA MET A 294 -2.08 12.41 28.47
C MET A 294 -0.54 12.55 28.42
N MET A 295 -0.01 13.21 27.37
CA MET A 295 1.35 13.76 27.31
C MET A 295 1.27 15.26 27.07
#